data_AF-A0A4Y9N538-F1
#
_entry.id   AF-A0A4Y9N538-F1
#
_cell.length_a   1.000
_cell.length_b   1.000
_cell.length_c   1.000
_cell.angle_alpha   90.00
_cell.angle_beta   90.00
_cell.angle_gamma   90.00
#
_symmetry.space_group_name_H-M   'P 1'
#
loop_
_entity.id
_entity.type
_entity.pdbx_description
1 polymer ?
#
loop_
_entity_poly.entity_id
_entity_poly.type
_entity_poly.pdbx_seq_one_letter_code
_entity_poly.pdbx_strand_id
1 'polypeptide(L)'
;MFVGVPVVASTLVADGGTAAPAQRPRLEPLPTLYDQPTRGSLAEDEEWVAGVRKVDWTPDDVAAVPGLFDPPVADRRVAFAGDVPGGRVALVLARLEDGRLVGAWLTGPEGAPSEEMAAVQPFEPARYHPVVLWDAPGSAPGRSLLVAVGHPGDRVEYRAGVEVTAAGESREVWLPLETQEGAGAALVDVPVSWPIGSAVLRYERDGRTRPVGSMQYTPRADAAVQAPVAVADPRGLLDEVDGESLQWLVRSLEFTYGLPADRLDPTLLAGGPVGNGSSSTALVGVTLPSGATAAALAEFWATSDSAAGMTNTVAIGPWPAGTALHDRVVAVPTANSITVSGPAGGVRAEVLLADGTVSAALPLVDGAGTASIVPPAPDSVRVLDAAGEVLAEVPVSEGAG
;
A
#
# COMPACT_ATOMS: atom_id res chain seq x y z
N MET A 1 -2.57 -20.72 40.65
CA MET A 1 -3.94 -20.56 40.12
C MET A 1 -3.98 -21.33 38.81
N PHE A 2 -4.57 -22.53 38.81
CA PHE A 2 -4.59 -23.42 37.64
C PHE A 2 -5.89 -23.20 36.87
N VAL A 3 -5.79 -22.78 35.62
CA VAL A 3 -6.93 -22.58 34.72
C VAL A 3 -7.21 -23.92 34.01
N GLY A 4 -8.34 -24.54 34.33
CA GLY A 4 -8.80 -25.77 33.68
C GLY A 4 -9.36 -25.47 32.29
N VAL A 5 -8.83 -26.15 31.27
CA VAL A 5 -9.38 -26.15 29.91
C VAL A 5 -10.56 -27.12 29.88
N PRO A 6 -11.78 -26.70 29.50
CA PRO A 6 -12.88 -27.63 29.33
C PRO A 6 -12.63 -28.51 28.10
N VAL A 7 -12.35 -29.79 28.35
CA VAL A 7 -12.38 -30.82 27.32
C VAL A 7 -13.85 -31.21 27.12
N VAL A 8 -14.45 -30.76 26.02
CA VAL A 8 -15.74 -31.27 25.57
C VAL A 8 -15.50 -32.65 24.97
N ALA A 9 -15.69 -33.70 25.76
CA ALA A 9 -15.76 -35.05 25.27
C ALA A 9 -17.10 -35.24 24.52
N SER A 10 -17.07 -35.22 23.19
CA SER A 10 -18.21 -35.66 22.38
C SER A 10 -18.47 -37.14 22.65
N THR A 11 -19.54 -37.43 23.39
CA THR A 11 -20.11 -38.77 23.50
C THR A 11 -20.74 -39.15 22.16
N LEU A 12 -19.95 -39.72 21.26
CA LEU A 12 -20.45 -40.45 20.10
C LEU A 12 -21.13 -41.73 20.61
N VAL A 13 -22.46 -41.72 20.59
CA VAL A 13 -23.28 -42.92 20.70
C VAL A 13 -22.91 -43.81 19.51
N ALA A 14 -22.32 -44.98 19.80
CA ALA A 14 -21.85 -45.94 18.83
C ALA A 14 -23.03 -46.77 18.28
N ASP A 15 -23.85 -46.17 17.43
CA ASP A 15 -24.65 -46.94 16.48
C ASP A 15 -23.77 -47.22 15.26
N GLY A 16 -23.43 -48.49 15.04
CA GLY A 16 -22.48 -49.00 14.05
C GLY A 16 -22.90 -48.84 12.58
N GLY A 17 -23.56 -47.74 12.21
CA GLY A 17 -23.76 -47.34 10.83
C GLY A 17 -22.50 -46.69 10.29
N THR A 18 -21.74 -47.40 9.45
CA THR A 18 -20.67 -46.77 8.67
C THR A 18 -21.32 -45.66 7.82
N ALA A 19 -20.99 -44.40 8.10
CA ALA A 19 -21.52 -43.27 7.32
C ALA A 19 -21.11 -43.48 5.86
N ALA A 20 -22.08 -43.81 5.00
CA ALA A 20 -21.86 -43.86 3.57
C ALA A 20 -21.37 -42.48 3.13
N PRO A 21 -20.31 -42.39 2.29
CA PRO A 21 -19.80 -41.11 1.83
C PRO A 21 -20.97 -40.33 1.24
N ALA A 22 -21.33 -39.22 1.89
CA ALA A 22 -22.38 -38.35 1.39
C ALA A 22 -21.97 -37.92 -0.01
N GLN A 23 -22.72 -38.37 -1.03
CA GLN A 23 -22.55 -37.92 -2.40
C GLN A 23 -22.96 -36.44 -2.40
N ARG A 24 -22.00 -35.56 -2.11
CA ARG A 24 -22.19 -34.13 -2.31
C ARG A 24 -22.46 -33.94 -3.79
N PRO A 25 -23.57 -33.28 -4.17
CA PRO A 25 -23.78 -32.90 -5.56
C PRO A 25 -22.50 -32.26 -6.09
N ARG A 26 -22.04 -32.66 -7.28
CA ARG A 26 -20.97 -31.93 -7.96
C ARG A 26 -21.52 -30.52 -8.18
N LEU A 27 -20.94 -29.54 -7.48
CA LEU A 27 -21.21 -28.14 -7.77
C LEU A 27 -20.74 -27.88 -9.21
N GLU A 28 -21.63 -27.35 -10.04
CA GLU A 28 -21.22 -26.89 -11.36
C GLU A 28 -20.10 -25.83 -11.19
N PRO A 29 -19.06 -25.86 -12.03
CA PRO A 29 -17.98 -24.88 -11.93
C PRO A 29 -18.58 -23.49 -12.11
N LEU A 30 -18.34 -22.60 -11.15
CA LEU A 30 -18.72 -21.19 -11.31
C LEU A 30 -18.00 -20.62 -12.54
N PRO A 31 -18.68 -19.85 -13.39
CA PRO A 31 -18.02 -19.22 -14.52
C PRO A 31 -16.93 -18.28 -14.00
N THR A 32 -15.79 -18.27 -14.68
CA THR A 32 -14.64 -17.40 -14.40
C THR A 32 -14.67 -16.18 -15.32
N LEU A 33 -13.78 -15.21 -15.12
CA LEU A 33 -13.63 -14.08 -16.06
C LEU A 33 -13.31 -14.55 -17.49
N TYR A 34 -12.59 -15.67 -17.63
CA TYR A 34 -12.29 -16.29 -18.92
C TYR A 34 -13.56 -16.75 -19.65
N ASP A 35 -14.62 -17.08 -18.93
CA ASP A 35 -15.85 -17.60 -19.53
C ASP A 35 -16.80 -16.45 -19.95
N GLN A 36 -16.55 -15.22 -19.49
CA GLN A 36 -17.36 -14.02 -19.78
C GLN A 36 -17.12 -13.46 -21.19
N PRO A 37 -18.10 -12.78 -21.80
CA PRO A 37 -17.88 -12.03 -23.04
C PRO A 37 -16.88 -10.88 -22.84
N THR A 38 -16.23 -10.46 -23.93
CA THR A 38 -15.42 -9.24 -23.97
C THR A 38 -16.30 -8.05 -23.60
N ARG A 39 -15.76 -7.11 -22.79
CA ARG A 39 -16.46 -5.89 -22.36
C ARG A 39 -15.58 -4.67 -22.58
N GLY A 40 -16.17 -3.47 -22.50
CA GLY A 40 -15.50 -2.20 -22.76
C GLY A 40 -15.89 -1.63 -24.13
N SER A 41 -15.43 -0.40 -24.41
CA SER A 41 -15.86 0.37 -25.58
C SER A 41 -15.45 -0.23 -26.92
N LEU A 42 -14.48 -1.14 -26.93
CA LEU A 42 -13.95 -1.80 -28.13
C LEU A 42 -14.34 -3.29 -28.18
N ALA A 43 -15.26 -3.74 -27.33
CA ALA A 43 -15.67 -5.15 -27.28
C ALA A 43 -16.30 -5.66 -28.59
N GLU A 44 -16.92 -4.77 -29.36
CA GLU A 44 -17.58 -5.07 -30.64
C GLU A 44 -16.64 -4.88 -31.85
N ASP A 45 -15.42 -4.36 -31.64
CA ASP A 45 -14.39 -4.24 -32.68
C ASP A 45 -13.68 -5.59 -32.84
N GLU A 46 -14.30 -6.49 -33.62
CA GLU A 46 -13.81 -7.86 -33.80
C GLU A 46 -12.39 -7.92 -34.37
N GLU A 47 -12.02 -6.99 -35.26
CA GLU A 47 -10.69 -6.93 -35.86
C GLU A 47 -9.65 -6.55 -34.81
N TRP A 48 -9.91 -5.50 -34.04
CA TRP A 48 -9.01 -5.07 -32.98
C TRP A 48 -8.89 -6.12 -31.86
N VAL A 49 -10.01 -6.71 -31.42
CA VAL A 49 -10.05 -7.78 -30.41
C VAL A 49 -9.26 -9.01 -30.88
N ALA A 50 -9.39 -9.40 -32.15
CA ALA A 50 -8.62 -10.50 -32.73
C ALA A 50 -7.13 -10.16 -32.86
N GLY A 51 -6.79 -8.90 -33.10
CA GLY A 51 -5.43 -8.39 -33.13
C GLY A 51 -4.76 -8.44 -31.76
N VAL A 52 -5.37 -7.86 -30.73
CA VAL A 52 -4.76 -7.83 -29.38
C VAL A 52 -4.62 -9.20 -28.74
N ARG A 53 -5.48 -10.15 -29.12
CA ARG A 53 -5.34 -11.55 -28.71
C ARG A 53 -4.01 -12.16 -29.18
N LYS A 54 -3.43 -11.67 -30.28
CA LYS A 54 -2.19 -12.16 -30.87
C LYS A 54 -0.92 -11.45 -30.37
N VAL A 55 -1.05 -10.38 -29.58
CA VAL A 55 0.10 -9.65 -29.02
C VAL A 55 0.88 -10.57 -28.10
N ASP A 56 2.19 -10.64 -28.28
CA ASP A 56 3.09 -11.46 -27.47
C ASP A 56 3.14 -10.93 -26.04
N TRP A 57 3.08 -11.84 -25.07
CA TRP A 57 3.08 -11.47 -23.64
C TRP A 57 4.48 -11.26 -23.08
N THR A 58 5.49 -11.77 -23.79
CA THR A 58 6.91 -11.70 -23.44
C THR A 58 7.62 -10.83 -24.47
N PRO A 59 8.26 -9.72 -24.05
CA PRO A 59 9.13 -8.96 -24.94
C PRO A 59 10.27 -9.85 -25.46
N ASP A 60 10.65 -9.66 -26.73
CA ASP A 60 11.71 -10.44 -27.40
C ASP A 60 13.09 -10.32 -26.72
N ASP A 61 13.30 -9.26 -25.94
CA ASP A 61 14.58 -8.90 -25.31
C ASP A 61 14.73 -9.41 -23.87
N VAL A 62 13.68 -10.01 -23.29
CA VAL A 62 13.74 -10.58 -21.94
C VAL A 62 14.17 -12.04 -22.03
N ALA A 63 15.42 -12.33 -21.65
CA ALA A 63 15.90 -13.69 -21.49
C ALA A 63 14.92 -14.49 -20.63
N ALA A 64 14.56 -15.70 -21.06
CA ALA A 64 13.50 -16.52 -20.46
C ALA A 64 13.54 -16.50 -18.92
N VAL A 65 12.73 -15.63 -18.31
CA VAL A 65 12.58 -15.56 -16.86
C VAL A 65 11.71 -16.75 -16.47
N PRO A 66 12.17 -17.64 -15.58
CA PRO A 66 11.36 -18.77 -15.13
C PRO A 66 10.01 -18.28 -14.59
N GLY A 67 8.92 -18.77 -15.18
CA GLY A 67 7.56 -18.40 -14.78
C GLY A 67 6.89 -17.34 -15.67
N LEU A 68 7.57 -16.73 -16.64
CA LEU A 68 6.87 -16.03 -17.73
C LEU A 68 6.27 -17.06 -18.70
N PHE A 69 4.98 -16.89 -19.01
CA PHE A 69 4.22 -17.75 -19.90
C PHE A 69 3.67 -16.89 -21.05
N ASP A 70 3.84 -17.39 -22.28
CA ASP A 70 3.17 -16.87 -23.46
C ASP A 70 2.27 -18.00 -24.03
N PRO A 71 1.01 -18.09 -23.56
CA PRO A 71 0.12 -19.21 -23.90
C PRO A 71 -0.20 -19.22 -25.40
N PRO A 72 -0.49 -20.37 -26.02
CA PRO A 72 -0.91 -20.40 -27.42
C PRO A 72 -2.09 -19.47 -27.68
N VAL A 73 -2.08 -18.75 -28.80
CA VAL A 73 -3.16 -17.79 -29.15
C VAL A 73 -4.55 -18.45 -29.11
N ALA A 74 -4.64 -19.73 -29.47
CA ALA A 74 -5.87 -20.52 -29.44
C ALA A 74 -6.53 -20.59 -28.04
N ASP A 75 -5.72 -20.51 -26.98
CA ASP A 75 -6.16 -20.58 -25.58
C ASP A 75 -6.41 -19.21 -24.95
N ARG A 76 -6.14 -18.13 -25.69
CA ARG A 76 -6.34 -16.74 -25.25
C ARG A 76 -7.76 -16.26 -25.50
N ARG A 77 -8.28 -15.45 -24.59
CA ARG A 77 -9.56 -14.74 -24.71
C ARG A 77 -9.44 -13.34 -24.12
N VAL A 78 -10.02 -12.37 -24.82
CA VAL A 78 -10.06 -10.97 -24.36
C VAL A 78 -11.22 -10.81 -23.39
N ALA A 79 -10.95 -10.41 -22.15
CA ALA A 79 -11.96 -10.16 -21.13
C ALA A 79 -12.41 -8.69 -21.09
N PHE A 80 -11.50 -7.77 -21.48
CA PHE A 80 -11.76 -6.34 -21.58
C PHE A 80 -10.99 -5.74 -22.76
N ALA A 81 -11.63 -4.81 -23.46
CA ALA A 81 -11.10 -4.05 -24.59
C ALA A 81 -11.74 -2.67 -24.58
N GLY A 82 -10.96 -1.62 -24.36
CA GLY A 82 -11.52 -0.27 -24.31
C GLY A 82 -10.51 0.86 -24.46
N ASP A 83 -11.02 1.98 -24.96
CA ASP A 83 -10.37 3.27 -24.83
C ASP A 83 -10.56 3.76 -23.39
N VAL A 84 -9.48 4.30 -22.82
CA VAL A 84 -9.43 4.81 -21.46
C VAL A 84 -8.77 6.19 -21.46
N PRO A 85 -8.95 7.02 -20.42
CA PRO A 85 -8.26 8.29 -20.37
C PRO A 85 -6.74 8.12 -20.50
N GLY A 86 -6.15 8.74 -21.53
CA GLY A 86 -4.71 8.70 -21.79
C GLY A 86 -4.21 7.49 -22.59
N GLY A 87 -5.08 6.58 -23.04
CA GLY A 87 -4.62 5.44 -23.83
C GLY A 87 -5.69 4.42 -24.20
N ARG A 88 -5.22 3.23 -24.53
CA ARG A 88 -6.05 2.05 -24.82
C ARG A 88 -5.57 0.88 -23.96
N VAL A 89 -6.51 0.06 -23.48
CA VAL A 89 -6.21 -1.06 -22.58
C VAL A 89 -6.99 -2.31 -23.01
N ALA A 90 -6.33 -3.47 -22.94
CA ALA A 90 -6.99 -4.77 -23.01
C ALA A 90 -6.54 -5.70 -21.87
N LEU A 91 -7.45 -6.54 -21.39
CA LEU A 91 -7.13 -7.68 -20.54
C LEU A 91 -7.28 -8.96 -21.36
N VAL A 92 -6.17 -9.67 -21.56
CA VAL A 92 -6.18 -10.98 -22.24
C VAL A 92 -5.92 -12.06 -21.20
N LEU A 93 -6.78 -13.07 -21.17
CA LEU A 93 -6.70 -14.22 -20.28
C LEU A 93 -6.42 -15.48 -21.10
N ALA A 94 -5.74 -16.45 -20.51
CA ALA A 94 -5.58 -17.76 -21.12
C ALA A 94 -5.70 -18.89 -20.10
N ARG A 95 -6.14 -20.06 -20.56
CA ARG A 95 -6.18 -21.27 -19.74
C ARG A 95 -5.02 -22.17 -20.14
N LEU A 96 -4.15 -22.49 -19.20
CA LEU A 96 -3.05 -23.43 -19.42
C LEU A 96 -3.59 -24.88 -19.44
N GLU A 97 -2.79 -25.81 -19.95
CA GLU A 97 -3.13 -27.24 -20.00
C GLU A 97 -3.44 -27.83 -18.61
N ASP A 98 -2.77 -27.33 -17.57
CA ASP A 98 -2.98 -27.73 -16.17
C ASP A 98 -4.24 -27.10 -15.54
N GLY A 99 -4.99 -26.29 -16.29
CA GLY A 99 -6.21 -25.63 -15.87
C GLY A 99 -6.01 -24.34 -15.07
N ARG A 100 -4.77 -23.88 -14.86
CA ARG A 100 -4.51 -22.55 -14.30
C ARG A 100 -4.98 -21.46 -15.26
N LEU A 101 -5.39 -20.34 -14.66
CA LEU A 101 -5.76 -19.13 -15.38
C LEU A 101 -4.58 -18.17 -15.29
N VAL A 102 -4.12 -17.70 -16.44
CA VAL A 102 -3.09 -16.68 -16.57
C VAL A 102 -3.66 -15.48 -17.32
N GLY A 103 -3.07 -14.31 -17.16
CA GLY A 103 -3.48 -13.11 -17.87
C GLY A 103 -2.34 -12.15 -18.14
N ALA A 104 -2.57 -11.24 -19.06
CA ALA A 104 -1.72 -10.09 -19.34
C ALA A 104 -2.60 -8.87 -19.60
N TRP A 105 -2.21 -7.74 -19.00
CA TRP A 105 -2.70 -6.44 -19.42
C TRP A 105 -1.88 -5.96 -20.61
N LEU A 106 -2.57 -5.46 -21.63
CA LEU A 106 -1.97 -4.81 -22.78
C LEU A 106 -2.33 -3.33 -22.73
N THR A 107 -1.35 -2.46 -22.95
CA THR A 107 -1.54 -1.00 -22.94
C THR A 107 -0.92 -0.37 -24.19
N GLY A 108 -1.54 0.69 -24.69
CA GLY A 108 -1.05 1.46 -25.83
C GLY A 108 -1.50 2.93 -25.74
N PRO A 109 -0.97 3.82 -26.61
CA PRO A 109 -1.43 5.19 -26.71
C PRO A 109 -2.91 5.28 -27.14
N GLU A 110 -3.47 6.49 -27.08
CA GLU A 110 -4.83 6.74 -27.53
C GLU A 110 -4.98 6.38 -29.01
N GLY A 111 -6.02 5.61 -29.35
CA GLY A 111 -6.27 5.16 -30.72
C GLY A 111 -5.32 4.06 -31.23
N ALA A 112 -4.44 3.52 -30.39
CA ALA A 112 -3.43 2.53 -30.80
C ALA A 112 -4.06 1.34 -31.54
N PRO A 113 -3.60 1.00 -32.76
CA PRO A 113 -3.96 -0.26 -33.38
C PRO A 113 -3.40 -1.42 -32.56
N SER A 114 -3.90 -2.63 -32.80
CA SER A 114 -3.60 -3.79 -31.96
C SER A 114 -2.10 -4.14 -31.88
N GLU A 115 -1.36 -3.89 -32.95
CA GLU A 115 0.06 -4.13 -33.12
C GLU A 115 0.96 -3.12 -32.38
N GLU A 116 0.40 -2.00 -31.94
CA GLU A 116 1.09 -0.99 -31.11
C GLU A 116 0.83 -1.20 -29.60
N MET A 117 0.04 -2.20 -29.25
CA MET A 117 -0.22 -2.56 -27.85
C MET A 117 0.96 -3.36 -27.29
N ALA A 118 1.39 -3.04 -26.07
CA ALA A 118 2.46 -3.75 -25.38
C ALA A 118 1.95 -4.42 -24.11
N ALA A 119 2.40 -5.65 -23.85
CA ALA A 119 2.12 -6.36 -22.61
C ALA A 119 2.88 -5.71 -21.43
N VAL A 120 2.19 -5.62 -20.29
CA VAL A 120 2.78 -5.13 -19.03
C VAL A 120 3.65 -6.23 -18.40
N GLN A 121 3.03 -7.19 -17.72
CA GLN A 121 3.66 -8.40 -17.20
C GLN A 121 2.59 -9.49 -17.10
N PRO A 122 2.90 -10.75 -17.45
CA PRO A 122 1.98 -11.85 -17.22
C PRO A 122 1.79 -12.13 -15.73
N PHE A 123 0.57 -12.51 -15.34
CA PHE A 123 0.23 -12.81 -13.95
C PHE A 123 -0.81 -13.94 -13.86
N GLU A 124 -0.98 -14.50 -12.65
CA GLU A 124 -2.01 -15.49 -12.35
C GLU A 124 -3.17 -14.82 -11.58
N PRO A 125 -4.27 -14.43 -12.25
CA PRO A 125 -5.41 -13.86 -11.56
C PRO A 125 -6.06 -14.86 -10.61
N ALA A 126 -6.53 -14.37 -9.47
CA ALA A 126 -7.43 -15.13 -8.63
C ALA A 126 -8.74 -15.40 -9.40
N ARG A 127 -9.06 -16.68 -9.56
CA ARG A 127 -10.09 -17.22 -10.49
C ARG A 127 -11.45 -16.50 -10.48
N TYR A 128 -11.87 -15.97 -9.33
CA TYR A 128 -13.21 -15.39 -9.14
C TYR A 128 -13.18 -13.93 -8.66
N HIS A 129 -12.01 -13.31 -8.59
CA HIS A 129 -11.85 -11.94 -8.11
C HIS A 129 -11.72 -10.99 -9.30
N PRO A 130 -12.11 -9.72 -9.14
CA PRO A 130 -11.75 -8.70 -10.11
C PRO A 130 -10.24 -8.63 -10.31
N VAL A 131 -9.86 -8.32 -11.55
CA VAL A 131 -8.49 -8.02 -11.94
C VAL A 131 -8.39 -6.52 -12.16
N VAL A 132 -7.32 -5.92 -11.65
CA VAL A 132 -7.12 -4.48 -11.68
C VAL A 132 -5.79 -4.10 -12.34
N LEU A 133 -5.79 -2.99 -13.06
CA LEU A 133 -4.61 -2.30 -13.58
C LEU A 133 -4.56 -0.88 -13.01
N TRP A 134 -3.39 -0.50 -12.51
CA TRP A 134 -3.03 0.88 -12.20
C TRP A 134 -2.03 1.39 -13.24
N ASP A 135 -2.25 2.60 -13.72
CA ASP A 135 -1.35 3.31 -14.63
C ASP A 135 -1.21 4.78 -14.20
N ALA A 136 -0.08 5.39 -14.56
CA ALA A 136 0.19 6.81 -14.37
C ALA A 136 0.28 7.49 -15.74
N PRO A 137 -0.86 7.85 -16.36
CA PRO A 137 -0.85 8.44 -17.69
C PRO A 137 -0.20 9.82 -17.63
N GLY A 138 0.84 10.05 -18.44
CA GLY A 138 1.56 11.33 -18.46
C GLY A 138 0.69 12.54 -18.83
N SER A 139 -0.48 12.33 -19.40
CA SER A 139 -1.47 13.35 -19.75
C SER A 139 -2.17 13.98 -18.53
N ALA A 140 -2.07 13.38 -17.34
CA ALA A 140 -2.73 13.86 -16.13
C ALA A 140 -1.82 13.75 -14.89
N PRO A 141 -0.84 14.65 -14.73
CA PRO A 141 0.05 14.66 -13.56
C PRO A 141 -0.73 14.67 -12.25
N GLY A 142 -0.32 13.84 -11.29
CA GLY A 142 -0.97 13.72 -9.98
C GLY A 142 -2.26 12.90 -9.94
N ARG A 143 -2.71 12.36 -11.09
CA ARG A 143 -3.86 11.45 -11.18
C ARG A 143 -3.41 10.09 -11.68
N SER A 144 -4.18 9.08 -11.32
CA SER A 144 -3.90 7.69 -11.72
C SER A 144 -5.05 7.14 -12.53
N LEU A 145 -4.74 6.33 -13.54
CA LEU A 145 -5.75 5.53 -14.22
C LEU A 145 -5.95 4.23 -13.45
N LEU A 146 -7.20 3.96 -13.08
CA LEU A 146 -7.66 2.72 -12.49
C LEU A 146 -8.57 1.99 -13.47
N VAL A 147 -8.22 0.76 -13.84
CA VAL A 147 -9.07 -0.14 -14.64
C VAL A 147 -9.41 -1.36 -13.81
N ALA A 148 -10.69 -1.73 -13.71
CA ALA A 148 -11.13 -2.92 -13.01
C ALA A 148 -12.03 -3.79 -13.90
N VAL A 149 -11.79 -5.10 -13.88
CA VAL A 149 -12.55 -6.09 -14.65
C VAL A 149 -12.96 -7.21 -13.69
N GLY A 150 -14.20 -7.12 -13.21
CA GLY A 150 -14.89 -8.11 -12.38
C GLY A 150 -15.90 -8.93 -13.18
N HIS A 151 -16.76 -9.66 -12.47
CA HIS A 151 -17.93 -10.34 -13.04
C HIS A 151 -19.09 -9.35 -13.24
N PRO A 152 -20.03 -9.63 -14.17
CA PRO A 152 -21.27 -8.86 -14.26
C PRO A 152 -21.96 -8.72 -12.90
N GLY A 153 -22.33 -7.48 -12.55
CA GLY A 153 -22.94 -7.14 -11.26
C GLY A 153 -21.95 -6.80 -10.13
N ASP A 154 -20.64 -7.02 -10.31
CA ASP A 154 -19.65 -6.54 -9.36
C ASP A 154 -19.67 -5.02 -9.28
N ARG A 155 -19.67 -4.49 -8.06
CA ARG A 155 -19.43 -3.06 -7.80
C ARG A 155 -18.06 -2.91 -7.20
N VAL A 156 -17.21 -2.10 -7.83
CA VAL A 156 -15.85 -1.85 -7.35
C VAL A 156 -15.81 -0.48 -6.69
N GLU A 157 -15.19 -0.40 -5.52
CA GLU A 157 -14.90 0.85 -4.83
C GLU A 157 -13.40 0.93 -4.54
N TYR A 158 -12.87 2.14 -4.59
CA TYR A 158 -11.49 2.44 -4.21
C TYR A 158 -11.46 3.40 -3.04
N ARG A 159 -10.44 3.26 -2.20
CA ARG A 159 -10.14 4.19 -1.11
C ARG A 159 -9.47 5.41 -1.71
N ALA A 160 -10.17 6.53 -1.69
CA ALA A 160 -9.66 7.82 -2.16
C ALA A 160 -8.70 8.49 -1.19
N GLY A 161 -8.62 7.98 0.06
CA GLY A 161 -7.72 8.48 1.10
C GLY A 161 -8.40 8.49 2.46
N VAL A 162 -7.78 9.23 3.39
CA VAL A 162 -8.30 9.52 4.72
C VAL A 162 -8.49 11.03 4.84
N GLU A 163 -9.73 11.46 5.00
CA GLU A 163 -10.03 12.84 5.37
C GLU A 163 -9.75 13.03 6.86
N VAL A 164 -9.09 14.14 7.20
CA VAL A 164 -8.82 14.51 8.58
C VAL A 164 -9.37 15.91 8.84
N THR A 165 -10.23 16.04 9.84
CA THR A 165 -10.76 17.34 10.28
C THR A 165 -9.69 18.15 11.01
N ALA A 166 -9.89 19.47 11.17
CA ALA A 166 -8.99 20.30 11.96
C ALA A 166 -8.89 19.87 13.44
N ALA A 167 -9.86 19.09 13.93
CA ALA A 167 -9.84 18.50 15.27
C ALA A 167 -9.03 17.20 15.36
N GLY A 168 -8.44 16.72 14.26
CA GLY A 168 -7.73 15.45 14.23
C GLY A 168 -8.64 14.23 14.16
N GLU A 169 -9.91 14.39 13.77
CA GLU A 169 -10.80 13.25 13.53
C GLU A 169 -10.60 12.74 12.11
N SER A 170 -10.48 11.42 11.95
CA SER A 170 -10.22 10.79 10.65
C SER A 170 -11.43 10.01 10.14
N ARG A 171 -11.59 9.97 8.82
CA ARG A 171 -12.58 9.15 8.14
C ARG A 171 -12.04 8.67 6.81
N GLU A 172 -12.17 7.37 6.54
CA GLU A 172 -11.87 6.84 5.21
C GLU A 172 -12.89 7.34 4.18
N VAL A 173 -12.38 7.69 3.01
CA VAL A 173 -13.20 8.04 1.86
C VAL A 173 -13.14 6.89 0.87
N TRP A 174 -14.28 6.25 0.64
CA TRP A 174 -14.46 5.22 -0.37
C TRP A 174 -15.32 5.78 -1.48
N LEU A 175 -14.83 5.70 -2.72
CA LEU A 175 -15.53 6.18 -3.90
C LEU A 175 -15.84 5.02 -4.85
N PRO A 176 -17.01 5.01 -5.50
CA PRO A 176 -17.32 4.01 -6.50
C PRO A 176 -16.45 4.21 -7.73
N LEU A 177 -16.02 3.09 -8.32
CA LEU A 177 -15.54 3.06 -9.70
C LEU A 177 -16.76 2.73 -10.58
N GLU A 178 -17.11 3.64 -11.48
CA GLU A 178 -18.20 3.41 -12.43
C GLU A 178 -17.84 2.23 -13.34
N THR A 179 -18.72 1.22 -13.35
CA THR A 179 -18.53 0.00 -14.15
C THR A 179 -19.79 -0.31 -14.94
N GLN A 180 -19.60 -0.85 -16.13
CA GLN A 180 -20.65 -1.41 -16.97
C GLN A 180 -20.41 -2.92 -17.09
N GLU A 181 -21.41 -3.72 -16.72
CA GLU A 181 -21.29 -5.18 -16.70
C GLU A 181 -20.06 -5.68 -15.92
N GLY A 182 -19.71 -4.99 -14.82
CA GLY A 182 -18.57 -5.32 -13.96
C GLY A 182 -17.20 -4.93 -14.50
N ALA A 183 -17.11 -4.15 -15.59
CA ALA A 183 -15.85 -3.61 -16.09
C ALA A 183 -15.90 -2.09 -16.21
N GLY A 184 -14.83 -1.40 -15.84
CA GLY A 184 -14.78 0.07 -15.86
C GLY A 184 -13.38 0.63 -15.74
N ALA A 185 -13.22 1.89 -16.14
CA ALA A 185 -11.97 2.63 -16.09
C ALA A 185 -12.22 4.10 -15.75
N ALA A 186 -11.37 4.69 -14.90
CA ALA A 186 -11.45 6.11 -14.56
C ALA A 186 -10.08 6.70 -14.20
N LEU A 187 -9.92 8.00 -14.43
CA LEU A 187 -8.89 8.78 -13.73
C LEU A 187 -9.38 9.06 -12.32
N VAL A 188 -8.58 8.67 -11.34
CA VAL A 188 -8.84 8.89 -9.92
C VAL A 188 -7.81 9.85 -9.35
N ASP A 189 -8.24 10.64 -8.36
CA ASP A 189 -7.41 11.63 -7.67
C ASP A 189 -6.63 10.99 -6.51
N VAL A 190 -6.09 9.79 -6.76
CA VAL A 190 -5.25 9.04 -5.83
C VAL A 190 -3.91 8.83 -6.53
N PRO A 191 -2.77 9.22 -5.93
CA PRO A 191 -1.48 8.96 -6.55
C PRO A 191 -1.22 7.45 -6.66
N VAL A 192 -0.56 7.01 -7.73
CA VAL A 192 0.04 5.66 -7.75
C VAL A 192 1.19 5.69 -6.74
N SER A 193 1.02 5.00 -5.61
CA SER A 193 2.03 4.90 -4.56
C SER A 193 2.22 3.45 -4.14
N TRP A 194 3.29 3.17 -3.39
CA TRP A 194 3.49 1.87 -2.76
C TRP A 194 3.55 2.06 -1.24
N PRO A 195 3.00 1.15 -0.42
CA PRO A 195 2.32 -0.09 -0.81
C PRO A 195 0.81 0.10 -1.08
N ILE A 196 0.37 -0.02 -2.34
CA ILE A 196 -1.04 -0.30 -2.67
C ILE A 196 -1.25 -1.81 -2.50
N GLY A 197 -1.64 -2.21 -1.28
CA GLY A 197 -2.13 -3.56 -1.02
C GLY A 197 -3.59 -3.76 -1.48
N SER A 198 -4.10 -4.97 -1.32
CA SER A 198 -5.52 -5.31 -1.50
C SER A 198 -6.52 -4.46 -0.68
N ALA A 199 -6.03 -3.72 0.30
CA ALA A 199 -6.80 -2.86 1.19
C ALA A 199 -7.33 -1.57 0.54
N VAL A 200 -6.91 -1.25 -0.69
CA VAL A 200 -7.32 -0.01 -1.38
C VAL A 200 -8.56 -0.20 -2.22
N LEU A 201 -8.82 -1.44 -2.62
CA LEU A 201 -9.88 -1.77 -3.54
C LEU A 201 -10.72 -2.85 -2.92
N ARG A 202 -12.02 -2.62 -2.93
CA ARG A 202 -12.98 -3.62 -2.51
C ARG A 202 -14.02 -3.78 -3.60
N TYR A 203 -14.60 -4.96 -3.67
CA TYR A 203 -15.73 -5.22 -4.53
C TYR A 203 -16.87 -5.81 -3.75
N GLU A 204 -18.09 -5.46 -4.14
CA GLU A 204 -19.31 -6.05 -3.64
C GLU A 204 -19.85 -7.03 -4.68
N ARG A 205 -20.09 -8.27 -4.25
CA ARG A 205 -20.84 -9.28 -5.00
C ARG A 205 -21.83 -9.96 -4.06
N ASP A 206 -23.09 -10.09 -4.48
CA ASP A 206 -24.15 -10.71 -3.70
C ASP A 206 -24.31 -10.12 -2.28
N GLY A 207 -24.17 -8.79 -2.15
CA GLY A 207 -24.25 -8.07 -0.88
C GLY A 207 -23.07 -8.31 0.07
N ARG A 208 -21.96 -8.87 -0.42
CA ARG A 208 -20.73 -9.11 0.37
C ARG A 208 -19.56 -8.32 -0.20
N THR A 209 -19.01 -7.44 0.63
CA THR A 209 -17.78 -6.71 0.34
C THR A 209 -16.55 -7.58 0.58
N ARG A 210 -15.60 -7.57 -0.36
CA ARG A 210 -14.35 -8.32 -0.30
C ARG A 210 -13.19 -7.47 -0.83
N PRO A 211 -11.95 -7.65 -0.33
CA PRO A 211 -10.79 -6.98 -0.91
C PRO A 211 -10.48 -7.53 -2.31
N VAL A 212 -9.97 -6.68 -3.19
CA VAL A 212 -9.44 -7.08 -4.50
C VAL A 212 -8.02 -7.61 -4.32
N GLY A 213 -7.77 -8.84 -4.76
CA GLY A 213 -6.50 -9.53 -4.51
C GLY A 213 -5.50 -9.52 -5.67
N SER A 214 -5.91 -9.07 -6.87
CA SER A 214 -5.06 -9.10 -8.06
C SER A 214 -5.00 -7.71 -8.68
N MET A 215 -3.83 -7.09 -8.57
CA MET A 215 -3.52 -5.76 -9.09
C MET A 215 -2.22 -5.84 -9.87
N GLN A 216 -2.14 -5.09 -10.95
CA GLN A 216 -0.95 -4.94 -11.78
C GLN A 216 -0.66 -3.46 -11.97
N TYR A 217 0.61 -3.12 -12.14
CA TYR A 217 1.08 -1.76 -12.42
C TYR A 217 1.72 -1.74 -13.78
N THR A 218 1.46 -0.70 -14.56
CA THR A 218 2.23 -0.47 -15.79
C THR A 218 3.66 -0.05 -15.43
N PRO A 219 4.63 -0.18 -16.35
CA PRO A 219 5.98 0.37 -16.15
C PRO A 219 5.98 1.89 -15.88
N ARG A 220 4.98 2.62 -16.41
CA ARG A 220 4.79 4.05 -16.12
C ARG A 220 4.35 4.29 -14.69
N ALA A 221 3.40 3.49 -14.18
CA ALA A 221 3.00 3.51 -12.79
C ALA A 221 4.19 3.19 -11.86
N ASP A 222 4.97 2.17 -12.16
CA ASP A 222 6.17 1.82 -11.38
C ASP A 222 7.20 2.97 -11.37
N ALA A 223 7.47 3.57 -12.53
CA ALA A 223 8.36 4.72 -12.64
C ALA A 223 7.83 5.93 -11.84
N ALA A 224 6.52 6.17 -11.83
CA ALA A 224 5.91 7.26 -11.07
C ALA A 224 6.03 7.04 -9.55
N VAL A 225 5.88 5.79 -9.09
CA VAL A 225 6.09 5.40 -7.68
C VAL A 225 7.56 5.61 -7.26
N GLN A 226 8.50 5.26 -8.14
CA GLN A 226 9.95 5.36 -7.89
C GLN A 226 10.51 6.78 -8.05
N ALA A 227 9.75 7.70 -8.64
CA ALA A 227 10.18 9.09 -8.79
C ALA A 227 10.49 9.70 -7.41
N PRO A 228 11.64 10.35 -7.21
CA PRO A 228 11.96 10.97 -5.93
C PRO A 228 10.98 12.10 -5.60
N VAL A 229 10.53 12.12 -4.36
CA VAL A 229 9.74 13.19 -3.76
C VAL A 229 10.66 14.09 -2.95
N ALA A 230 10.49 15.40 -3.12
CA ALA A 230 11.19 16.38 -2.29
C ALA A 230 10.67 16.32 -0.85
N VAL A 231 11.58 16.24 0.11
CA VAL A 231 11.29 16.28 1.55
C VAL A 231 11.97 17.50 2.14
N ALA A 232 11.21 18.32 2.85
CA ALA A 232 11.76 19.46 3.57
C ALA A 232 12.63 18.95 4.73
N ASP A 233 13.83 19.52 4.87
CA ASP A 233 14.78 19.15 5.91
C ASP A 233 15.30 20.40 6.64
N PRO A 234 14.48 20.98 7.53
CA PRO A 234 14.87 22.17 8.26
C PRO A 234 16.01 21.93 9.27
N ARG A 235 16.36 20.66 9.54
CA ARG A 235 17.34 20.24 10.55
C ARG A 235 18.65 19.70 9.96
N GLY A 236 18.75 19.58 8.64
CA GLY A 236 19.95 19.06 7.97
C GLY A 236 20.20 17.58 8.25
N LEU A 237 19.14 16.78 8.41
CA LEU A 237 19.20 15.35 8.74
C LEU A 237 19.16 14.42 7.52
N LEU A 238 18.99 14.94 6.30
CA LEU A 238 18.85 14.11 5.09
C LEU A 238 20.06 13.18 4.86
N ASP A 239 21.26 13.63 5.19
CA ASP A 239 22.49 12.83 5.02
C ASP A 239 22.62 11.72 6.09
N GLU A 240 21.81 11.76 7.14
CA GLU A 240 21.83 10.80 8.26
C GLU A 240 20.78 9.68 8.10
N VAL A 241 19.89 9.79 7.12
CA VAL A 241 18.81 8.81 6.87
C VAL A 241 19.01 8.11 5.54
N ASP A 242 18.56 6.86 5.46
CA ASP A 242 18.55 6.14 4.19
C ASP A 242 17.51 6.77 3.24
N GLY A 243 17.94 7.11 2.01
CA GLY A 243 17.12 7.83 1.06
C GLY A 243 15.92 7.01 0.55
N GLU A 244 16.12 5.72 0.28
CA GLU A 244 15.05 4.82 -0.19
C GLU A 244 13.97 4.65 0.88
N SER A 245 14.42 4.44 2.12
CA SER A 245 13.63 4.39 3.33
C SER A 245 12.77 5.64 3.54
N LEU A 246 13.37 6.82 3.36
CA LEU A 246 12.69 8.09 3.45
C LEU A 246 11.59 8.22 2.37
N GLN A 247 11.92 7.87 1.12
CA GLN A 247 10.96 7.91 0.03
C GLN A 247 9.78 6.96 0.29
N TRP A 248 10.06 5.74 0.76
CA TRP A 248 9.04 4.76 1.12
C TRP A 248 8.05 5.31 2.16
N LEU A 249 8.55 6.02 3.17
CA LEU A 249 7.73 6.60 4.23
C LEU A 249 6.83 7.73 3.72
N VAL A 250 7.36 8.57 2.84
CA VAL A 250 6.59 9.63 2.16
C VAL A 250 5.48 9.01 1.30
N ARG A 251 5.79 7.97 0.52
CA ARG A 251 4.79 7.26 -0.29
C ARG A 251 3.70 6.63 0.57
N SER A 252 4.04 6.14 1.76
CA SER A 252 3.06 5.61 2.73
C SER A 252 2.12 6.70 3.28
N LEU A 253 2.58 7.94 3.41
CA LEU A 253 1.74 9.08 3.78
C LEU A 253 0.85 9.52 2.61
N GLU A 254 1.38 9.61 1.39
CA GLU A 254 0.58 9.87 0.17
C GLU A 254 -0.54 8.84 0.01
N PHE A 255 -0.19 7.56 0.22
CA PHE A 255 -1.11 6.44 0.20
C PHE A 255 -2.21 6.56 1.25
N THR A 256 -1.82 6.80 2.52
CA THR A 256 -2.75 6.87 3.64
C THR A 256 -3.77 7.99 3.46
N TYR A 257 -3.30 9.18 3.07
CA TYR A 257 -4.16 10.36 2.95
C TYR A 257 -4.78 10.54 1.57
N GLY A 258 -4.34 9.77 0.56
CA GLY A 258 -4.79 9.92 -0.82
C GLY A 258 -4.43 11.28 -1.43
N LEU A 259 -3.31 11.86 -0.99
CA LEU A 259 -2.85 13.18 -1.40
C LEU A 259 -1.46 13.06 -2.04
N PRO A 260 -1.19 13.74 -3.16
CA PRO A 260 0.16 13.80 -3.71
C PRO A 260 1.10 14.61 -2.79
N ALA A 261 2.39 14.35 -2.87
CA ALA A 261 3.39 14.94 -1.99
C ALA A 261 3.45 16.47 -2.00
N ASP A 262 3.20 17.10 -3.14
CA ASP A 262 3.13 18.57 -3.26
C ASP A 262 1.98 19.19 -2.47
N ARG A 263 0.97 18.39 -2.10
CA ARG A 263 -0.13 18.76 -1.21
C ARG A 263 0.11 18.37 0.24
N LEU A 264 1.02 17.43 0.50
CA LEU A 264 1.38 16.99 1.85
C LEU A 264 2.55 17.77 2.46
N ASP A 265 3.44 18.32 1.62
CA ASP A 265 4.66 19.03 2.02
C ASP A 265 5.46 18.25 3.09
N PRO A 266 5.93 17.03 2.76
CA PRO A 266 6.54 16.14 3.74
C PRO A 266 7.81 16.78 4.32
N THR A 267 7.93 16.73 5.64
CA THR A 267 9.07 17.27 6.40
C THR A 267 9.75 16.17 7.20
N LEU A 268 11.07 16.03 7.07
CA LEU A 268 11.89 15.18 7.92
C LEU A 268 11.97 15.81 9.32
N LEU A 269 11.37 15.14 10.30
CA LEU A 269 11.30 15.63 11.67
C LEU A 269 12.47 15.13 12.51
N ALA A 270 12.80 13.86 12.39
CA ALA A 270 13.91 13.24 13.09
C ALA A 270 14.33 11.98 12.34
N GLY A 271 15.55 11.53 12.58
CA GLY A 271 16.07 10.31 11.98
C GLY A 271 17.56 10.21 12.20
N GLY A 272 18.10 9.04 11.89
CA GLY A 272 19.52 8.76 12.06
C GLY A 272 19.80 7.30 12.41
N PRO A 273 21.07 6.94 12.55
CA PRO A 273 21.47 5.61 13.01
C PRO A 273 20.98 5.36 14.45
N VAL A 274 20.68 4.10 14.74
CA VAL A 274 20.30 3.61 16.06
C VAL A 274 21.41 2.71 16.60
N GLY A 275 21.80 2.91 17.85
CA GLY A 275 22.78 2.08 18.54
C GLY A 275 24.16 2.11 17.88
N ASN A 276 24.64 0.97 17.40
CA ASN A 276 25.92 0.84 16.70
C ASN A 276 25.80 1.01 15.17
N GLY A 277 24.65 1.48 14.67
CA GLY A 277 24.40 1.68 13.24
C GLY A 277 23.89 0.45 12.50
N SER A 278 23.47 -0.61 13.20
CA SER A 278 22.83 -1.78 12.56
C SER A 278 21.38 -1.50 12.12
N SER A 279 20.77 -0.45 12.65
CA SER A 279 19.47 0.06 12.22
C SER A 279 19.49 1.58 12.10
N SER A 280 18.53 2.13 11.37
CA SER A 280 18.30 3.56 11.21
C SER A 280 16.81 3.85 11.25
N THR A 281 16.43 5.04 11.70
CA THR A 281 15.03 5.47 11.67
C THR A 281 14.86 6.74 10.86
N ALA A 282 13.66 6.93 10.33
CA ALA A 282 13.21 8.18 9.74
C ALA A 282 11.79 8.48 10.22
N LEU A 283 11.56 9.69 10.73
CA LEU A 283 10.27 10.22 11.15
C LEU A 283 9.90 11.38 10.22
N VAL A 284 8.88 11.17 9.40
CA VAL A 284 8.37 12.19 8.47
C VAL A 284 7.01 12.65 8.94
N GLY A 285 6.80 13.95 8.97
CA GLY A 285 5.50 14.54 9.23
C GLY A 285 4.95 15.31 8.04
N VAL A 286 3.64 15.52 8.06
CA VAL A 286 2.88 16.27 7.05
C VAL A 286 1.87 17.19 7.72
N THR A 287 1.55 18.29 7.06
CA THR A 287 0.42 19.15 7.43
C THR A 287 -0.69 18.99 6.40
N LEU A 288 -1.84 18.49 6.83
CA LEU A 288 -2.97 18.19 5.97
C LEU A 288 -3.74 19.47 5.58
N PRO A 289 -4.56 19.45 4.52
CA PRO A 289 -5.32 20.65 4.09
C PRO A 289 -6.23 21.28 5.17
N SER A 290 -6.62 20.51 6.19
CA SER A 290 -7.40 21.00 7.34
C SER A 290 -6.55 21.72 8.41
N GLY A 291 -5.23 21.75 8.26
CA GLY A 291 -4.27 22.23 9.25
C GLY A 291 -3.89 21.20 10.32
N ALA A 292 -4.57 20.05 10.36
CA ALA A 292 -4.16 18.92 11.21
C ALA A 292 -2.80 18.38 10.75
N THR A 293 -2.04 17.82 11.70
CA THR A 293 -0.72 17.25 11.42
C THR A 293 -0.75 15.74 11.59
N ALA A 294 0.07 15.02 10.84
CA ALA A 294 0.29 13.60 11.03
C ALA A 294 1.78 13.27 10.83
N ALA A 295 2.19 12.10 11.28
CA ALA A 295 3.53 11.59 11.03
C ALA A 295 3.53 10.10 10.77
N ALA A 296 4.60 9.62 10.18
CA ALA A 296 4.91 8.21 10.12
C ALA A 296 6.38 8.01 10.50
N LEU A 297 6.67 6.94 11.22
CA LEU A 297 8.01 6.47 11.52
C LEU A 297 8.27 5.21 10.70
N ALA A 298 9.47 5.08 10.15
CA ALA A 298 10.00 3.80 9.73
C ALA A 298 11.34 3.49 10.41
N GLU A 299 11.54 2.24 10.84
CA GLU A 299 12.83 1.69 11.26
C GLU A 299 13.29 0.66 10.24
N PHE A 300 14.56 0.76 9.87
CA PHE A 300 15.21 -0.11 8.90
C PHE A 300 16.38 -0.81 9.56
N TRP A 301 16.51 -2.11 9.34
CA TRP A 301 17.67 -2.86 9.81
C TRP A 301 18.10 -3.88 8.77
N ALA A 302 19.41 -4.05 8.64
CA ALA A 302 19.98 -5.09 7.81
C ALA A 302 19.91 -6.43 8.54
N THR A 303 19.58 -7.50 7.83
CA THR A 303 19.88 -8.86 8.29
C THR A 303 21.09 -9.40 7.53
N SER A 304 21.81 -10.34 8.13
CA SER A 304 22.97 -10.98 7.50
C SER A 304 22.65 -11.64 6.15
N ASP A 305 21.37 -11.94 5.92
CA ASP A 305 20.91 -12.80 4.83
C ASP A 305 20.13 -12.04 3.73
N SER A 306 19.90 -10.73 3.89
CA SER A 306 19.12 -9.93 2.94
C SER A 306 19.71 -8.52 2.77
N ALA A 307 20.01 -8.15 1.53
CA ALA A 307 20.29 -6.76 1.15
C ALA A 307 19.02 -5.88 1.19
N ALA A 308 17.82 -6.48 1.24
CA ALA A 308 16.59 -5.75 1.51
C ALA A 308 16.45 -5.63 3.02
N GLY A 309 16.77 -4.45 3.56
CA GLY A 309 16.54 -4.11 4.95
C GLY A 309 15.06 -4.30 5.27
N MET A 310 14.75 -4.99 6.36
CA MET A 310 13.36 -5.08 6.81
C MET A 310 12.93 -3.72 7.34
N THR A 311 11.66 -3.38 7.12
CA THR A 311 11.06 -2.11 7.55
C THR A 311 9.93 -2.40 8.54
N ASN A 312 9.90 -1.66 9.65
CA ASN A 312 8.72 -1.54 10.48
C ASN A 312 8.19 -0.11 10.36
N THR A 313 6.88 0.03 10.17
CA THR A 313 6.25 1.34 9.93
C THR A 313 5.11 1.57 10.89
N VAL A 314 5.10 2.76 11.46
CA VAL A 314 4.08 3.20 12.41
C VAL A 314 3.49 4.52 11.94
N ALA A 315 2.19 4.53 11.66
CA ALA A 315 1.44 5.77 11.45
C ALA A 315 1.08 6.40 12.81
N ILE A 316 1.23 7.72 12.91
CA ILE A 316 1.11 8.46 14.17
C ILE A 316 0.22 9.68 13.97
N GLY A 317 -0.71 9.88 14.90
CA GLY A 317 -1.76 10.88 14.80
C GLY A 317 -2.98 10.34 14.04
N PRO A 318 -3.79 11.21 13.40
CA PRO A 318 -3.59 12.64 13.25
C PRO A 318 -3.76 13.44 14.56
N TRP A 319 -3.18 14.64 14.59
CA TRP A 319 -3.34 15.59 15.69
C TRP A 319 -4.10 16.85 15.25
N PRO A 320 -4.83 17.52 16.16
CA PRO A 320 -5.53 18.76 15.85
C PRO A 320 -4.60 19.85 15.31
N ALA A 321 -5.17 20.72 14.47
CA ALA A 321 -4.55 21.92 13.98
C ALA A 321 -4.18 22.89 15.12
N GLY A 322 -3.20 23.76 14.88
CA GLY A 322 -2.83 24.87 15.79
C GLY A 322 -1.43 24.78 16.38
N THR A 323 -0.79 23.62 16.35
CA THR A 323 0.64 23.47 16.69
C THR A 323 1.41 23.14 15.41
N ALA A 324 2.41 23.96 15.09
CA ALA A 324 3.27 23.71 13.94
C ALA A 324 4.02 22.38 14.11
N LEU A 325 4.26 21.69 13.00
CA LEU A 325 4.83 20.35 12.99
C LEU A 325 6.21 20.29 13.69
N HIS A 326 7.05 21.31 13.52
CA HIS A 326 8.39 21.41 14.12
C HIS A 326 8.39 21.81 15.61
N ASP A 327 7.27 22.37 16.10
CA ASP A 327 7.10 22.73 17.51
C ASP A 327 6.42 21.61 18.31
N ARG A 328 5.85 20.62 17.61
CA ARG A 328 5.20 19.47 18.24
C ARG A 328 6.26 18.48 18.73
N VAL A 329 6.15 18.08 20.00
CA VAL A 329 6.90 16.92 20.49
C VAL A 329 6.22 15.64 20.05
N VAL A 330 6.97 14.82 19.31
CA VAL A 330 6.58 13.50 18.82
C VAL A 330 7.67 12.53 19.25
N ALA A 331 7.32 11.54 20.06
CA ALA A 331 8.23 10.50 20.53
C ALA A 331 7.64 9.14 20.15
N VAL A 332 8.35 8.38 19.32
CA VAL A 332 7.82 7.15 18.71
C VAL A 332 8.77 6.01 19.03
N PRO A 333 8.34 5.04 19.85
CA PRO A 333 9.12 3.87 20.15
C PRO A 333 8.91 2.79 19.08
N THR A 334 9.95 2.00 18.84
CA THR A 334 9.87 0.71 18.17
C THR A 334 10.19 -0.40 19.19
N ALA A 335 10.47 -1.62 18.72
CA ALA A 335 10.82 -2.73 19.61
C ALA A 335 12.12 -2.48 20.41
N ASN A 336 13.05 -1.71 19.86
CA ASN A 336 14.43 -1.54 20.34
C ASN A 336 14.96 -0.11 20.15
N SER A 337 14.18 0.81 19.59
CA SER A 337 14.58 2.21 19.40
C SER A 337 13.51 3.20 19.83
N ILE A 338 13.89 4.46 19.97
CA ILE A 338 12.97 5.59 20.07
C ILE A 338 13.49 6.73 19.20
N THR A 339 12.57 7.35 18.47
CA THR A 339 12.84 8.55 17.66
C THR A 339 12.03 9.71 18.21
N VAL A 340 12.71 10.83 18.47
CA VAL A 340 12.14 12.02 19.10
C VAL A 340 12.31 13.21 18.18
N SER A 341 11.22 13.93 17.95
CA SER A 341 11.21 15.29 17.42
C SER A 341 10.57 16.21 18.44
N GLY A 342 11.14 17.39 18.68
CA GLY A 342 10.57 18.43 19.53
C GLY A 342 11.02 19.83 19.08
N PRO A 343 10.73 20.89 19.85
CA PRO A 343 11.13 22.26 19.51
C PRO A 343 12.64 22.41 19.31
N ALA A 344 13.04 23.33 18.43
CA ALA A 344 14.45 23.55 18.08
C ALA A 344 15.36 23.90 19.28
N GLY A 345 14.80 24.47 20.35
CA GLY A 345 15.53 24.75 21.59
C GLY A 345 15.84 23.52 22.44
N GLY A 346 15.26 22.36 22.12
CA GLY A 346 15.51 21.10 22.83
C GLY A 346 16.89 20.53 22.47
N VAL A 347 17.72 20.32 23.49
CA VAL A 347 19.09 19.79 23.31
C VAL A 347 19.26 18.38 23.88
N ARG A 348 18.28 17.93 24.68
CA ARG A 348 18.29 16.61 25.30
C ARG A 348 16.86 16.11 25.47
N ALA A 349 16.64 14.82 25.21
CA ALA A 349 15.42 14.12 25.60
C ALA A 349 15.76 13.07 26.68
N GLU A 350 14.88 12.94 27.66
CA GLU A 350 14.89 11.88 28.66
C GLU A 350 13.69 10.97 28.43
N VAL A 351 13.97 9.69 28.27
CA VAL A 351 12.95 8.65 28.11
C VAL A 351 12.62 8.11 29.49
N LEU A 352 11.35 8.16 29.85
CA LEU A 352 10.86 7.86 31.19
C LEU A 352 10.08 6.54 31.17
N LEU A 353 10.21 5.76 32.25
CA LEU A 353 9.34 4.63 32.55
C LEU A 353 8.09 5.12 33.30
N ALA A 354 7.09 4.25 33.45
CA ALA A 354 5.83 4.56 34.13
C ALA A 354 6.00 5.01 35.61
N ASP A 355 7.13 4.71 36.25
CA ASP A 355 7.45 5.17 37.62
C ASP A 355 8.24 6.49 37.66
N GLY A 356 8.47 7.12 36.50
CA GLY A 356 9.26 8.34 36.35
C GLY A 356 10.77 8.14 36.29
N THR A 357 11.26 6.89 36.36
CA THR A 357 12.69 6.60 36.21
C THR A 357 13.15 6.89 34.79
N VAL A 358 14.26 7.60 34.64
CA VAL A 358 14.93 7.81 33.34
C VAL A 358 15.56 6.50 32.88
N SER A 359 15.03 5.89 31.83
CA SER A 359 15.58 4.67 31.22
C SER A 359 16.70 4.96 30.23
N ALA A 360 16.58 6.07 29.49
CA ALA A 360 17.56 6.54 28.53
C ALA A 360 17.56 8.07 28.46
N ALA A 361 18.69 8.63 28.03
CA ALA A 361 18.80 10.04 27.67
C ALA A 361 19.53 10.13 26.33
N LEU A 362 19.02 10.96 25.43
CA LEU A 362 19.59 11.15 24.10
C LEU A 362 19.84 12.63 23.81
N PRO A 363 20.97 12.96 23.17
CA PRO A 363 21.20 14.31 22.68
C PRO A 363 20.19 14.61 21.56
N LEU A 364 19.78 15.87 21.48
CA LEU A 364 18.97 16.37 20.38
C LEU A 364 19.78 17.38 19.57
N VAL A 365 19.73 17.25 18.25
CA VAL A 365 20.24 18.24 17.30
C VAL A 365 19.03 18.97 16.75
N ASP A 366 18.92 20.27 17.06
CA ASP A 366 17.77 21.11 16.69
C ASP A 366 16.41 20.47 17.05
N GLY A 367 16.33 19.83 18.22
CA GLY A 367 15.13 19.15 18.71
C GLY A 367 14.90 17.73 18.17
N ALA A 368 15.79 17.18 17.33
CA ALA A 368 15.68 15.81 16.80
C ALA A 368 16.72 14.85 17.40
N GLY A 369 16.34 13.60 17.64
CA GLY A 369 17.30 12.56 18.01
C GLY A 369 16.73 11.15 18.00
N THR A 370 17.62 10.16 17.93
CA THR A 370 17.33 8.74 17.96
C THR A 370 18.14 8.05 19.06
N ALA A 371 17.60 7.00 19.66
CA ALA A 371 18.34 6.19 20.63
C ALA A 371 17.84 4.74 20.67
N SER A 372 18.72 3.84 21.08
CA SER A 372 18.31 2.49 21.47
C SER A 372 17.59 2.51 22.81
N ILE A 373 16.54 1.70 22.95
CA ILE A 373 15.85 1.47 24.21
C ILE A 373 15.93 -0.01 24.58
N VAL A 374 15.88 -0.28 25.88
CA VAL A 374 15.84 -1.65 26.43
C VAL A 374 14.56 -1.82 27.24
N PRO A 375 13.96 -3.03 27.27
CA PRO A 375 12.80 -3.28 28.13
C PRO A 375 13.04 -2.86 29.59
N PRO A 376 12.02 -2.34 30.28
CA PRO A 376 10.61 -2.26 29.86
C PRO A 376 10.30 -1.15 28.85
N ALA A 377 9.12 -1.19 28.24
CA ALA A 377 8.67 -0.17 27.29
C ALA A 377 8.61 1.22 27.96
N PRO A 378 9.03 2.29 27.26
CA PRO A 378 8.93 3.65 27.76
C PRO A 378 7.48 4.10 27.87
N ASP A 379 7.22 5.01 28.80
CA ASP A 379 5.89 5.60 29.05
C ASP A 379 5.81 7.02 28.47
N SER A 380 6.84 7.84 28.69
CA SER A 380 6.87 9.23 28.24
C SER A 380 8.28 9.69 27.86
N VAL A 381 8.35 10.85 27.20
CA VAL A 381 9.59 11.55 26.89
C VAL A 381 9.50 12.98 27.37
N ARG A 382 10.56 13.42 28.04
CA ARG A 382 10.77 14.79 28.51
C ARG A 382 11.88 15.47 27.71
N VAL A 383 11.56 16.58 27.05
CA VAL A 383 12.51 17.39 26.27
C VAL A 383 13.00 18.55 27.13
N LEU A 384 14.33 18.71 27.18
CA LEU A 384 15.04 19.68 28.00
C LEU A 384 15.81 20.65 27.09
N ASP A 385 15.90 21.92 27.52
CA ASP A 385 16.78 22.90 26.91
C ASP A 385 18.22 22.84 27.45
N ALA A 386 19.08 23.76 27.00
CA ALA A 386 20.48 23.83 27.42
C ALA A 386 20.69 24.22 28.89
N ALA A 387 19.69 24.83 29.55
CA ALA A 387 19.71 25.13 30.97
C ALA A 387 19.22 23.94 31.82
N GLY A 388 18.68 22.90 31.19
CA GLY A 388 18.04 21.76 31.85
C GLY A 388 16.58 22.04 32.24
N GLU A 389 15.98 23.11 31.70
CA GLU A 389 14.56 23.40 31.90
C GLU A 389 13.71 22.52 30.98
N VAL A 390 12.53 22.11 31.48
CA VAL A 390 11.61 21.27 30.72
C VAL A 390 10.86 22.11 29.70
N LEU A 391 11.10 21.85 28.42
CA LEU A 391 10.34 22.47 27.33
C LEU A 391 8.99 21.78 27.14
N ALA A 392 8.97 20.45 27.28
CA ALA A 392 7.77 19.64 27.11
C ALA A 392 7.97 18.23 27.68
N GLU A 393 6.86 17.61 28.07
CA GLU A 393 6.79 16.20 28.44
C GLU A 393 5.54 15.60 27.80
N VAL A 394 5.69 14.51 27.04
CA VAL A 394 4.59 13.87 26.30
C VAL A 394 4.63 12.36 26.47
N PRO A 395 3.48 11.66 26.47
CA PRO A 395 3.49 10.20 26.38
C PRO A 395 4.16 9.76 25.08
N VAL A 396 4.76 8.58 25.09
CA VAL A 396 5.20 7.96 23.83
C VAL A 396 3.99 7.70 22.94
N SER A 397 4.12 7.98 21.66
CA SER A 397 3.05 7.76 20.70
C SER A 397 2.90 6.27 20.45
N GLU A 398 1.74 5.72 20.78
CA GLU A 398 1.37 4.38 20.35
C GLU A 398 1.08 4.41 18.85
N GLY A 399 1.55 3.40 18.13
CA GLY A 399 1.16 3.21 16.75
C GLY A 399 -0.33 2.93 16.63
N ALA A 400 -0.98 3.51 15.61
CA ALA A 400 -2.26 3.00 15.16
C ALA A 400 -2.03 1.59 14.58
N GLY A 401 -2.25 0.56 15.40
CA GLY A 401 -2.08 -0.84 15.03
C GLY A 401 -3.14 -1.38 14.08
#